data_AF-A0A9Q9AL44-F1
#
_entry.id   AF-A0A9Q9AL44-F1
#
_cell.length_a   1.000
_cell.length_b   1.000
_cell.length_c   1.000
_cell.angle_alpha   90.00
_cell.angle_beta   90.00
_cell.angle_gamma   90.00
#
_symmetry.space_group_name_H-M   'P 1'
#
loop_
_entity.id
_entity.type
_entity.pdbx_description
1 polymer ?
#
loop_
_entity_poly.entity_id
_entity_poly.type
_entity_poly.pdbx_seq_one_letter_code
_entity_poly.pdbx_strand_id
1 'polypeptide(L)'
;MSWKGFTKGAVRAPQMVKQRFNMGEITKDAIYIDAERRFADLEKETKKLHDESKKYFDAINGMLDHQIEFSKACAEIYKPISGRASDPDSYVIDGNPEGIRACEEYEQIVQELKASLAPELEMIETRVVKPADELMEIVKIVRKACVKRDHKQVDFDRHNATLKALQDKKEKSLKDEKALYKAENSVEVATQEYEYFNNLIKEELPQLFRLEKEFILPLFQSFYYMQLNVFYTLHEKMQNIDIGYFDLTKSIEESFEEKRGDIQQRVEGLAMVKFKTTGGLRKPAALKYGNRLAITNGSAEPENRRLTIDGNAPPAYNEKPTSTDVVQRASSTGSNWTSAAKAKAAPPPPKPKPGRLSAAPTVEQVTALYDYDAQAEGDLSFKTGEIIDIVSRTDNQNEWWTGKIGIRQGQFPGNYVQLNS
;
A
#
# COMPACT_ATOMS: atom_id res chain seq x y z
N MET A 1 15.75 -26.27 -18.04
CA MET A 1 17.14 -25.83 -18.26
C MET A 1 17.92 -26.93 -18.95
N SER A 2 18.70 -26.62 -19.99
CA SER A 2 19.58 -27.60 -20.66
C SER A 2 20.82 -27.88 -19.81
N TRP A 3 21.34 -29.12 -19.83
CA TRP A 3 22.59 -29.52 -19.17
C TRP A 3 23.78 -28.60 -19.50
N LYS A 4 23.86 -28.11 -20.75
CA LYS A 4 24.87 -27.12 -21.18
C LYS A 4 24.68 -25.73 -20.54
N GLY A 5 23.46 -25.37 -20.18
CA GLY A 5 23.17 -24.11 -19.47
C GLY A 5 23.58 -24.19 -18.00
N PHE A 6 23.36 -25.35 -17.37
CA PHE A 6 23.78 -25.59 -15.99
C PHE A 6 25.31 -25.58 -15.84
N THR A 7 26.04 -26.24 -16.75
CA THR A 7 27.51 -26.22 -16.73
C THR A 7 28.08 -24.82 -16.95
N LYS A 8 27.53 -24.03 -17.89
CA LYS A 8 27.94 -22.63 -18.08
C LYS A 8 27.61 -21.75 -16.86
N GLY A 9 26.48 -21.99 -16.19
CA GLY A 9 26.12 -21.29 -14.95
C GLY A 9 27.12 -21.54 -13.82
N ALA A 10 27.53 -22.80 -13.62
CA ALA A 10 28.52 -23.17 -12.61
C ALA A 10 29.90 -22.51 -12.86
N VAL A 11 30.32 -22.40 -14.13
CA VAL A 11 31.61 -21.78 -14.51
C VAL A 11 31.57 -20.25 -14.37
N ARG A 12 30.40 -19.62 -14.43
CA ARG A 12 30.23 -18.16 -14.23
C ARG A 12 30.13 -17.75 -12.77
N ALA A 13 29.63 -18.63 -11.89
CA ALA A 13 29.34 -18.31 -10.50
C ALA A 13 30.50 -17.61 -9.74
N PRO A 14 31.77 -18.04 -9.86
CA PRO A 14 32.88 -17.36 -9.16
C PRO A 14 33.08 -15.91 -9.62
N GLN A 15 32.92 -15.63 -10.92
CA GLN A 15 33.08 -14.27 -11.47
C GLN A 15 31.85 -13.40 -11.18
N MET A 16 30.64 -13.98 -11.15
CA MET A 16 29.43 -13.24 -10.73
C MET A 16 29.51 -12.79 -9.27
N VAL A 17 30.06 -13.62 -8.38
CA VAL A 17 30.30 -13.23 -6.98
C VAL A 17 31.29 -12.07 -6.91
N LYS A 18 32.41 -12.15 -7.64
CA LYS A 18 33.38 -11.06 -7.73
C LYS A 18 32.76 -9.75 -8.25
N GLN A 19 31.93 -9.81 -9.30
CA GLN A 19 31.21 -8.65 -9.81
C GLN A 19 30.27 -8.04 -8.77
N ARG A 20 29.50 -8.86 -8.04
CA ARG A 20 28.58 -8.39 -6.99
C ARG A 20 29.28 -7.70 -5.82
N PHE A 21 30.48 -8.15 -5.45
CA PHE A 21 31.28 -7.54 -4.40
C PHE A 21 32.26 -6.48 -4.93
N ASN A 22 32.15 -6.10 -6.21
CA ASN A 22 33.02 -5.16 -6.89
C ASN A 22 34.53 -5.50 -6.70
N MET A 23 34.85 -6.79 -6.74
CA MET A 23 36.20 -7.33 -6.54
C MET A 23 36.85 -7.68 -7.89
N GLY A 24 37.98 -7.04 -8.20
CA GLY A 24 38.74 -7.28 -9.43
C GLY A 24 38.40 -6.30 -10.57
N GLU A 25 38.92 -6.58 -11.77
CA GLU A 25 38.61 -5.80 -12.97
C GLU A 25 37.22 -6.21 -13.49
N ILE A 26 36.29 -5.25 -13.47
CA ILE A 26 34.92 -5.40 -13.94
C ILE A 26 34.69 -4.35 -15.02
N THR A 27 34.22 -4.79 -16.17
CA THR A 27 33.84 -3.87 -17.25
C THR A 27 32.65 -3.03 -16.79
N LYS A 28 32.80 -1.69 -16.77
CA LYS A 28 31.70 -0.76 -16.45
C LYS A 28 31.35 0.05 -17.69
N ASP A 29 30.07 0.08 -18.03
CA ASP A 29 29.56 0.78 -19.19
C ASP A 29 28.46 1.75 -18.75
N ALA A 30 28.82 3.02 -18.59
CA ALA A 30 27.91 4.03 -18.03
C ALA A 30 26.65 4.22 -18.88
N ILE A 31 26.77 4.12 -20.21
CA ILE A 31 25.65 4.27 -21.15
C ILE A 31 24.68 3.12 -20.97
N TYR A 32 25.20 1.88 -20.89
CA TYR A 32 24.36 0.72 -20.67
C TYR A 32 23.70 0.74 -19.30
N ILE A 33 24.42 1.14 -18.24
CA ILE A 33 23.88 1.21 -16.89
C ILE A 33 22.70 2.20 -16.82
N ASP A 34 22.81 3.36 -17.46
CA ASP A 34 21.69 4.30 -17.56
C ASP A 34 20.51 3.73 -18.35
N ALA A 35 20.78 3.11 -19.51
CA ALA A 35 19.74 2.51 -20.34
C ALA A 35 19.04 1.33 -19.63
N GLU A 36 19.77 0.52 -18.88
CA GLU A 36 19.22 -0.60 -18.09
C GLU A 36 18.33 -0.07 -16.95
N ARG A 37 18.77 0.96 -16.24
CA ARG A 37 17.96 1.60 -15.19
C ARG A 37 16.64 2.09 -15.77
N ARG A 38 16.70 2.84 -16.88
CA ARG A 38 15.50 3.36 -17.56
C ARG A 38 14.59 2.22 -18.04
N PHE A 39 15.17 1.14 -18.54
CA PHE A 39 14.41 -0.04 -18.95
C PHE A 39 13.76 -0.78 -17.76
N ALA A 40 14.42 -0.83 -16.61
CA ALA A 40 13.85 -1.39 -15.38
C ALA A 40 12.67 -0.55 -14.85
N ASP A 41 12.79 0.77 -14.90
CA ASP A 41 11.69 1.68 -14.55
C ASP A 41 10.51 1.49 -15.51
N LEU A 42 10.78 1.40 -16.82
CA LEU A 42 9.76 1.10 -17.85
C LEU A 42 9.03 -0.21 -17.58
N GLU A 43 9.77 -1.30 -17.33
CA GLU A 43 9.18 -2.62 -17.04
C GLU A 43 8.26 -2.56 -15.81
N LYS A 44 8.70 -1.86 -14.76
CA LYS A 44 7.93 -1.69 -13.53
C LYS A 44 6.66 -0.90 -13.77
N GLU A 45 6.76 0.27 -14.42
CA GLU A 45 5.61 1.14 -14.63
C GLU A 45 4.63 0.55 -15.64
N THR A 46 5.09 -0.16 -16.67
CA THR A 46 4.23 -0.92 -17.60
C THR A 46 3.42 -1.98 -16.86
N LYS A 47 4.08 -2.75 -15.98
CA LYS A 47 3.38 -3.75 -15.15
C LYS A 47 2.37 -3.10 -14.22
N LYS A 48 2.73 -1.97 -13.61
CA LYS A 48 1.84 -1.22 -12.73
C LYS A 48 0.61 -0.70 -13.47
N LEU A 49 0.78 -0.19 -14.70
CA LEU A 49 -0.33 0.24 -15.54
C LEU A 49 -1.30 -0.92 -15.81
N HIS A 50 -0.79 -2.10 -16.18
CA HIS A 50 -1.61 -3.30 -16.35
C HIS A 50 -2.37 -3.65 -15.06
N ASP A 51 -1.64 -3.81 -13.93
CA ASP A 51 -2.19 -4.30 -12.67
C ASP A 51 -3.25 -3.32 -12.09
N GLU A 52 -3.00 -2.01 -12.14
CA GLU A 52 -3.95 -1.00 -11.65
C GLU A 52 -5.18 -0.86 -12.57
N SER A 53 -5.01 -1.00 -13.90
CA SER A 53 -6.14 -0.98 -14.84
C SER A 53 -7.09 -2.16 -14.60
N LYS A 54 -6.53 -3.34 -14.38
CA LYS A 54 -7.30 -4.54 -14.03
C LYS A 54 -7.98 -4.42 -12.69
N LYS A 55 -7.28 -3.91 -11.68
CA LYS A 55 -7.84 -3.65 -10.35
C LYS A 55 -9.00 -2.66 -10.39
N TYR A 56 -8.93 -1.63 -11.22
CA TYR A 56 -10.04 -0.70 -11.44
C TYR A 56 -11.28 -1.41 -12.00
N PHE A 57 -11.10 -2.24 -13.03
CA PHE A 57 -12.17 -3.06 -13.61
C PHE A 57 -12.82 -3.99 -12.55
N ASP A 58 -11.99 -4.72 -11.80
CA ASP A 58 -12.46 -5.65 -10.76
C ASP A 58 -13.18 -4.91 -9.62
N ALA A 59 -12.67 -3.74 -9.23
CA ALA A 59 -13.25 -2.93 -8.15
C ALA A 59 -14.64 -2.40 -8.48
N ILE A 60 -14.90 -1.99 -9.73
CA ILE A 60 -16.23 -1.50 -10.14
C ILE A 60 -17.24 -2.65 -10.13
N ASN A 61 -16.88 -3.80 -10.70
CA ASN A 61 -17.74 -4.97 -10.67
C ASN A 61 -18.00 -5.42 -9.22
N GLY A 62 -16.95 -5.50 -8.40
CA GLY A 62 -17.06 -5.88 -6.99
C GLY A 62 -17.92 -4.91 -6.18
N MET A 63 -17.83 -3.61 -6.42
CA MET A 63 -18.68 -2.60 -5.77
C MET A 63 -20.17 -2.85 -6.05
N LEU A 64 -20.54 -3.09 -7.32
CA LEU A 64 -21.93 -3.35 -7.70
C LEU A 64 -22.42 -4.71 -7.18
N ASP A 65 -21.57 -5.73 -7.19
CA ASP A 65 -21.89 -7.05 -6.62
C ASP A 65 -22.16 -6.97 -5.11
N HIS A 66 -21.34 -6.22 -4.36
CA HIS A 66 -21.56 -6.02 -2.94
C HIS A 66 -22.84 -5.25 -2.64
N GLN A 67 -23.25 -4.30 -3.48
CA GLN A 67 -24.54 -3.61 -3.33
C GLN A 67 -25.73 -4.56 -3.54
N ILE A 68 -25.64 -5.46 -4.53
CA ILE A 68 -26.66 -6.50 -4.76
C ILE A 68 -26.73 -7.45 -3.56
N GLU A 69 -25.59 -7.95 -3.07
CA GLU A 69 -25.53 -8.85 -1.92
C GLU A 69 -26.06 -8.19 -0.64
N PHE A 70 -25.75 -6.91 -0.43
CA PHE A 70 -26.29 -6.13 0.68
C PHE A 70 -27.82 -6.06 0.63
N SER A 71 -28.39 -5.80 -0.56
CA SER A 71 -29.85 -5.79 -0.73
C SER A 71 -30.48 -7.14 -0.39
N LYS A 72 -29.88 -8.23 -0.86
CA LYS A 72 -30.34 -9.60 -0.58
C LYS A 72 -30.33 -9.91 0.91
N ALA A 73 -29.23 -9.57 1.59
CA ALA A 73 -29.13 -9.77 3.03
C ALA A 73 -30.20 -8.99 3.80
N CYS A 74 -30.48 -7.74 3.41
CA CYS A 74 -31.57 -6.94 3.98
C CYS A 74 -32.94 -7.58 3.71
N ALA A 75 -33.19 -8.06 2.50
CA ALA A 75 -34.44 -8.75 2.15
C ALA A 75 -34.64 -10.04 2.97
N GLU A 76 -33.59 -10.83 3.19
CA GLU A 76 -33.66 -12.04 4.04
C GLU A 76 -34.03 -11.69 5.50
N ILE A 77 -33.55 -10.57 6.04
CA ILE A 77 -33.91 -10.12 7.39
C ILE A 77 -35.39 -9.76 7.48
N TYR A 78 -35.98 -9.19 6.42
CA TYR A 78 -37.40 -8.82 6.40
C TYR A 78 -38.36 -9.98 6.16
N LYS A 79 -37.86 -11.16 5.74
CA LYS A 79 -38.70 -12.34 5.56
C LYS A 79 -39.25 -12.81 6.91
N PRO A 80 -40.53 -13.24 6.96
CA PRO A 80 -41.12 -13.73 8.20
C PRO A 80 -40.38 -14.98 8.70
N ILE A 81 -40.08 -15.01 9.99
CA ILE A 81 -39.49 -16.19 10.64
C ILE A 81 -40.57 -17.27 10.73
N SER A 82 -40.60 -18.19 9.77
CA SER A 82 -41.55 -19.31 9.78
C SER A 82 -41.18 -20.31 10.88
N GLY A 83 -41.76 -20.13 12.07
CA GLY A 83 -41.55 -20.96 13.24
C GLY A 83 -42.87 -21.51 13.80
N ARG A 84 -43.55 -22.39 13.07
CA ARG A 84 -44.81 -23.03 13.52
C ARG A 84 -44.74 -23.79 14.86
N ALA A 85 -43.54 -24.01 15.41
CA ALA A 85 -43.35 -24.66 16.72
C ALA A 85 -43.23 -23.66 17.88
N SER A 86 -43.06 -22.36 17.60
CA SER A 86 -42.74 -21.33 18.60
C SER A 86 -43.91 -20.37 18.87
N ASP A 87 -44.97 -20.40 18.06
CA ASP A 87 -46.04 -19.41 18.09
C ASP A 87 -47.44 -20.05 17.92
N PRO A 88 -48.26 -20.12 18.98
CA PRO A 88 -49.58 -20.75 18.95
C PRO A 88 -50.66 -19.96 18.15
N ASP A 89 -50.44 -18.67 17.87
CA ASP A 89 -51.44 -17.76 17.25
C ASP A 89 -50.90 -17.09 15.97
N SER A 90 -50.32 -17.90 15.06
CA SER A 90 -49.74 -17.47 13.77
C SER A 90 -50.79 -16.95 12.74
N TYR A 91 -51.51 -15.87 13.07
CA TYR A 91 -52.34 -15.08 12.14
C TYR A 91 -51.73 -13.71 11.81
N VAL A 92 -50.59 -13.35 12.40
CA VAL A 92 -49.89 -12.08 12.14
C VAL A 92 -48.76 -12.31 11.14
N ILE A 93 -48.77 -11.55 10.04
CA ILE A 93 -47.70 -11.55 9.05
C ILE A 93 -46.55 -10.72 9.64
N ASP A 94 -45.58 -11.36 10.29
CA ASP A 94 -44.40 -10.71 10.90
C ASP A 94 -43.34 -10.24 9.89
N GLY A 95 -43.67 -10.18 8.60
CA GLY A 95 -42.77 -9.69 7.56
C GLY A 95 -42.99 -8.20 7.27
N ASN A 96 -41.95 -7.51 6.78
CA ASN A 96 -42.09 -6.17 6.21
C ASN A 96 -42.16 -6.28 4.67
N PRO A 97 -43.36 -6.41 4.05
CA PRO A 97 -43.49 -6.60 2.62
C PRO A 97 -43.04 -5.38 1.81
N GLU A 98 -43.17 -4.18 2.36
CA GLU A 98 -42.72 -2.95 1.71
C GLU A 98 -41.19 -2.85 1.70
N GLY A 99 -40.54 -3.23 2.81
CA GLY A 99 -39.09 -3.33 2.90
C GLY A 99 -38.49 -4.37 1.95
N ILE A 100 -39.15 -5.52 1.79
CA ILE A 100 -38.73 -6.55 0.82
C ILE A 100 -38.81 -6.01 -0.61
N ARG A 101 -39.94 -5.38 -0.99
CA ARG A 101 -40.08 -4.76 -2.32
C ARG A 101 -39.05 -3.69 -2.58
N ALA A 102 -38.75 -2.83 -1.59
CA ALA A 102 -37.71 -1.82 -1.71
C ALA A 102 -36.32 -2.42 -1.94
N CYS A 103 -36.00 -3.54 -1.29
CA CYS A 103 -34.77 -4.28 -1.54
C CYS A 103 -34.74 -4.91 -2.95
N GLU A 104 -35.85 -5.49 -3.41
CA GLU A 104 -35.96 -6.06 -4.75
C GLU A 104 -35.83 -4.99 -5.84
N GLU A 105 -36.47 -3.83 -5.67
CA GLU A 105 -36.34 -2.67 -6.56
C GLU A 105 -34.90 -2.13 -6.61
N TYR A 106 -34.27 -1.96 -5.44
CA TYR A 106 -32.85 -1.56 -5.37
C TYR A 106 -31.93 -2.57 -6.06
N GLU A 107 -32.14 -3.87 -5.81
CA GLU A 107 -31.37 -4.93 -6.47
C GLU A 107 -31.51 -4.83 -8.00
N GLN A 108 -32.73 -4.65 -8.51
CA GLN A 108 -32.97 -4.53 -9.94
C GLN A 108 -32.25 -3.32 -10.54
N ILE A 109 -32.32 -2.15 -9.88
CA ILE A 109 -31.64 -0.93 -10.34
C ILE A 109 -30.12 -1.15 -10.43
N VAL A 110 -29.52 -1.77 -9.40
CA VAL A 110 -28.07 -2.04 -9.39
C VAL A 110 -27.69 -3.09 -10.46
N GLN A 111 -28.53 -4.09 -10.70
CA GLN A 111 -28.32 -5.06 -11.78
C GLN A 111 -28.37 -4.40 -13.17
N GLU A 112 -29.34 -3.52 -13.41
CA GLU A 112 -29.44 -2.76 -14.66
C GLU A 112 -28.25 -1.81 -14.84
N LEU A 113 -27.81 -1.17 -13.76
CA LEU A 113 -26.60 -0.36 -13.76
C LEU A 113 -25.37 -1.20 -14.12
N LYS A 114 -25.20 -2.38 -13.52
CA LYS A 114 -24.12 -3.32 -13.88
C LYS A 114 -24.16 -3.70 -15.36
N ALA A 115 -25.33 -4.01 -15.89
CA ALA A 115 -25.50 -4.33 -17.32
C ALA A 115 -25.16 -3.12 -18.23
N SER A 116 -25.52 -1.90 -17.81
CA SER A 116 -25.22 -0.68 -18.56
C SER A 116 -23.72 -0.32 -18.59
N LEU A 117 -22.99 -0.66 -17.52
CA LEU A 117 -21.54 -0.41 -17.41
C LEU A 117 -20.69 -1.51 -18.06
N ALA A 118 -21.24 -2.71 -18.25
CA ALA A 118 -20.54 -3.83 -18.86
C ALA A 118 -19.79 -3.50 -20.17
N PRO A 119 -20.38 -2.81 -21.17
CA PRO A 119 -19.65 -2.48 -22.40
C PRO A 119 -18.48 -1.51 -22.17
N GLU A 120 -18.63 -0.52 -21.30
CA GLU A 120 -17.55 0.42 -20.96
C GLU A 120 -16.39 -0.29 -20.26
N LEU A 121 -16.71 -1.22 -19.36
CA LEU A 121 -15.72 -2.05 -18.67
C LEU A 121 -15.01 -3.02 -19.64
N GLU A 122 -15.73 -3.60 -20.60
CA GLU A 122 -15.13 -4.44 -21.65
C GLU A 122 -14.20 -3.64 -22.57
N MET A 123 -14.52 -2.36 -22.82
CA MET A 123 -13.61 -1.47 -23.55
C MET A 123 -12.29 -1.26 -22.79
N ILE A 124 -12.31 -1.12 -21.46
CA ILE A 124 -11.08 -1.01 -20.66
C ILE A 124 -10.22 -2.27 -20.81
N GLU A 125 -10.82 -3.45 -20.70
CA GLU A 125 -10.12 -4.72 -20.86
C GLU A 125 -9.49 -4.84 -22.27
N THR A 126 -10.27 -4.53 -23.31
CA THR A 126 -9.82 -4.72 -24.70
C THR A 126 -8.89 -3.64 -25.23
N ARG A 127 -9.03 -2.40 -24.74
CA ARG A 127 -8.29 -1.22 -25.23
C ARG A 127 -7.14 -0.81 -24.33
N VAL A 128 -7.08 -1.27 -23.07
CA VAL A 128 -6.01 -0.89 -22.13
C VAL A 128 -5.26 -2.12 -21.62
N VAL A 129 -5.97 -3.09 -21.06
CA VAL A 129 -5.33 -4.27 -20.44
C VAL A 129 -4.62 -5.14 -21.48
N LYS A 130 -5.31 -5.52 -22.58
CA LYS A 130 -4.70 -6.35 -23.63
C LYS A 130 -3.48 -5.69 -24.31
N PRO A 131 -3.51 -4.41 -24.72
CA PRO A 131 -2.31 -3.76 -25.25
C PRO A 131 -1.17 -3.68 -24.22
N ALA A 132 -1.47 -3.47 -22.94
CA ALA A 132 -0.46 -3.50 -21.89
C ALA A 132 0.17 -4.89 -21.74
N ASP A 133 -0.61 -5.97 -21.85
CA ASP A 133 -0.10 -7.35 -21.87
C ASP A 133 0.84 -7.61 -23.05
N GLU A 134 0.49 -7.14 -24.25
CA GLU A 134 1.34 -7.26 -25.44
C GLU A 134 2.67 -6.53 -25.25
N LEU A 135 2.64 -5.32 -24.68
CA LEU A 135 3.86 -4.57 -24.34
C LEU A 135 4.69 -5.32 -23.30
N MET A 136 4.07 -5.94 -22.29
CA MET A 136 4.78 -6.76 -21.30
C MET A 136 5.48 -7.96 -21.93
N GLU A 137 4.91 -8.60 -22.94
CA GLU A 137 5.58 -9.69 -23.68
C GLU A 137 6.84 -9.20 -24.43
N ILE A 138 6.77 -8.01 -25.04
CA ILE A 138 7.93 -7.38 -25.68
C ILE A 138 9.01 -7.08 -24.63
N VAL A 139 8.64 -6.48 -23.49
CA VAL A 139 9.54 -6.20 -22.37
C VAL A 139 10.23 -7.47 -21.88
N LYS A 140 9.52 -8.60 -21.77
CA LYS A 140 10.12 -9.91 -21.41
C LYS A 140 11.18 -10.37 -22.42
N ILE A 141 10.99 -10.12 -23.71
CA ILE A 141 11.96 -10.46 -24.75
C ILE A 141 13.22 -9.59 -24.61
N VAL A 142 13.05 -8.29 -24.42
CA VAL A 142 14.16 -7.33 -24.24
C VAL A 142 14.94 -7.65 -22.96
N ARG A 143 14.25 -7.95 -21.85
CA ARG A 143 14.88 -8.38 -20.59
C ARG A 143 15.74 -9.63 -20.77
N LYS A 144 15.31 -10.61 -21.58
CA LYS A 144 16.13 -11.79 -21.92
C LYS A 144 17.39 -11.40 -22.71
N ALA A 145 17.33 -10.37 -23.56
CA ALA A 145 18.50 -9.85 -24.27
C ALA A 145 19.48 -9.17 -23.31
N CYS A 146 19.01 -8.33 -22.38
CA CYS A 146 19.84 -7.74 -21.32
C CYS A 146 20.55 -8.81 -20.48
N VAL A 147 19.80 -9.83 -20.02
CA VAL A 147 20.38 -10.95 -19.27
C VAL A 147 21.43 -11.72 -20.08
N LYS A 148 21.23 -11.89 -21.39
CA LYS A 148 22.25 -12.49 -22.27
C LYS A 148 23.51 -11.63 -22.33
N ARG A 149 23.38 -10.31 -22.48
CA ARG A 149 24.50 -9.37 -22.47
C ARG A 149 25.29 -9.46 -21.17
N ASP A 150 24.61 -9.50 -20.02
CA ASP A 150 25.28 -9.62 -18.71
C ASP A 150 26.05 -10.93 -18.58
N HIS A 151 25.48 -12.04 -19.07
CA HIS A 151 26.21 -13.30 -19.14
C HIS A 151 27.45 -13.22 -20.04
N LYS A 152 27.38 -12.49 -21.16
CA LYS A 152 28.54 -12.28 -22.05
C LYS A 152 29.59 -11.39 -21.42
N GLN A 153 29.19 -10.37 -20.66
CA GLN A 153 30.11 -9.55 -19.88
C GLN A 153 30.87 -10.37 -18.85
N VAL A 154 30.17 -11.24 -18.10
CA VAL A 154 30.80 -12.15 -17.13
C VAL A 154 31.79 -13.09 -17.81
N ASP A 155 31.41 -13.65 -18.97
CA ASP A 155 32.29 -14.55 -19.73
C ASP A 155 33.54 -13.79 -20.24
N PHE A 156 33.38 -12.56 -20.76
CA PHE A 156 34.48 -11.67 -21.17
C PHE A 156 35.44 -11.35 -20.01
N ASP A 157 34.92 -10.86 -18.88
CA ASP A 157 35.74 -10.52 -17.70
C ASP A 157 36.51 -11.77 -17.19
N ARG A 158 35.87 -12.95 -17.20
CA ARG A 158 36.51 -14.22 -16.81
C ARG A 158 37.66 -14.59 -17.76
N HIS A 159 37.45 -14.48 -19.07
CA HIS A 159 38.46 -14.81 -20.06
C HIS A 159 39.64 -13.82 -20.01
N ASN A 160 39.36 -12.52 -19.84
CA ASN A 160 40.40 -11.50 -19.64
C ASN A 160 41.21 -11.74 -18.36
N ALA A 161 40.56 -12.05 -17.24
CA ALA A 161 41.27 -12.38 -16.00
C ALA A 161 42.18 -13.62 -16.16
N THR A 162 41.75 -14.60 -16.96
CA THR A 162 42.55 -15.81 -17.25
C THR A 162 43.76 -15.48 -18.13
N LEU A 163 43.57 -14.67 -19.17
CA LEU A 163 44.63 -14.23 -20.08
C LEU A 163 45.68 -13.39 -19.34
N LYS A 164 45.24 -12.43 -18.53
CA LYS A 164 46.12 -11.59 -17.70
C LYS A 164 46.94 -12.43 -16.72
N ALA A 165 46.31 -13.39 -16.02
CA ALA A 165 47.01 -14.29 -15.12
C ALA A 165 48.06 -15.18 -15.81
N LEU A 166 47.86 -15.54 -17.09
CA LEU A 166 48.84 -16.29 -17.89
C LEU A 166 49.96 -15.39 -18.44
N GLN A 167 49.65 -14.13 -18.76
CA GLN A 167 50.62 -13.13 -19.20
C GLN A 167 51.57 -12.71 -18.09
N ASP A 168 51.06 -12.58 -16.85
CA ASP A 168 51.81 -12.15 -15.66
C ASP A 168 52.77 -13.23 -15.10
N LYS A 169 52.75 -14.45 -15.65
CA LYS A 169 53.71 -15.50 -15.27
C LYS A 169 55.12 -15.17 -15.76
N LYS A 170 56.08 -15.11 -14.82
CA LYS A 170 57.50 -14.80 -15.08
C LYS A 170 58.25 -15.89 -15.86
N GLU A 171 57.91 -17.16 -15.65
CA GLU A 171 58.48 -18.30 -16.39
C GLU A 171 57.37 -18.96 -17.22
N LYS A 172 57.53 -18.97 -18.54
CA LYS A 172 56.55 -19.54 -19.48
C LYS A 172 57.06 -20.88 -19.99
N SER A 173 56.34 -21.96 -19.68
CA SER A 173 56.57 -23.27 -20.30
C SER A 173 55.97 -23.32 -21.71
N LEU A 174 56.43 -24.24 -22.57
CA LEU A 174 55.76 -24.58 -23.84
C LEU A 174 54.27 -24.95 -23.65
N LYS A 175 53.90 -25.50 -22.48
CA LYS A 175 52.49 -25.73 -22.12
C LYS A 175 51.73 -24.42 -21.83
N ASP A 176 52.39 -23.44 -21.22
CA ASP A 176 51.82 -22.13 -20.94
C ASP A 176 51.65 -21.32 -22.23
N GLU A 177 52.58 -21.42 -23.20
CA GLU A 177 52.42 -20.77 -24.52
C GLU A 177 51.20 -21.31 -25.27
N LYS A 178 50.99 -22.63 -25.28
CA LYS A 178 49.80 -23.23 -25.87
C LYS A 178 48.51 -22.81 -25.14
N ALA A 179 48.57 -22.67 -23.82
CA ALA A 179 47.44 -22.19 -23.01
C ALA A 179 47.15 -20.70 -23.25
N LEU A 180 48.18 -19.89 -23.46
CA LEU A 180 48.10 -18.47 -23.75
C LEU A 180 47.43 -18.24 -25.10
N TYR A 181 47.84 -18.95 -26.16
CA TYR A 181 47.18 -18.88 -27.47
C TYR A 181 45.68 -19.27 -27.40
N LYS A 182 45.35 -20.29 -26.60
CA LYS A 182 43.95 -20.70 -26.38
C LYS A 182 43.16 -19.63 -25.61
N ALA A 183 43.79 -18.99 -24.62
CA ALA A 183 43.17 -17.93 -23.84
C ALA A 183 42.95 -16.68 -24.70
N GLU A 184 43.90 -16.31 -25.57
CA GLU A 184 43.77 -15.21 -26.54
C GLU A 184 42.57 -15.41 -27.46
N ASN A 185 42.48 -16.57 -28.10
CA ASN A 185 41.32 -16.88 -28.95
C ASN A 185 40.00 -16.88 -28.15
N SER A 186 40.01 -17.37 -26.91
CA SER A 186 38.82 -17.35 -26.05
C SER A 186 38.40 -15.92 -25.66
N VAL A 187 39.36 -15.01 -25.44
CA VAL A 187 39.09 -13.59 -25.20
C VAL A 187 38.53 -12.95 -26.46
N GLU A 188 39.15 -13.18 -27.62
CA GLU A 188 38.69 -12.61 -28.90
C GLU A 188 37.23 -12.97 -29.20
N VAL A 189 36.87 -14.25 -29.08
CA VAL A 189 35.49 -14.71 -29.25
C VAL A 189 34.55 -14.08 -28.21
N ALA A 190 34.98 -14.01 -26.94
CA ALA A 190 34.16 -13.40 -25.89
C ALA A 190 33.97 -11.89 -26.09
N THR A 191 34.97 -11.18 -26.62
CA THR A 191 34.90 -9.77 -26.98
C THR A 191 33.86 -9.55 -28.07
N GLN A 192 33.93 -10.30 -29.18
CA GLN A 192 32.97 -10.19 -30.28
C GLN A 192 31.53 -10.46 -29.81
N GLU A 193 31.32 -11.51 -29.01
CA GLU A 193 30.01 -11.82 -28.47
C GLU A 193 29.49 -10.75 -27.49
N TYR A 194 30.36 -10.20 -26.65
CA TYR A 194 30.00 -9.13 -25.71
C TYR A 194 29.65 -7.84 -26.45
N GLU A 195 30.52 -7.38 -27.36
CA GLU A 195 30.32 -6.16 -28.13
C GLU A 195 29.06 -6.22 -28.99
N TYR A 196 28.77 -7.37 -29.61
CA TYR A 196 27.54 -7.57 -30.36
C TYR A 196 26.30 -7.26 -29.51
N PHE A 197 26.16 -7.88 -28.34
CA PHE A 197 25.00 -7.63 -27.47
C PHE A 197 25.02 -6.25 -26.82
N ASN A 198 26.20 -5.74 -26.48
CA ASN A 198 26.35 -4.44 -25.82
C ASN A 198 25.95 -3.31 -26.78
N ASN A 199 26.36 -3.36 -28.04
CA ASN A 199 26.00 -2.37 -29.05
C ASN A 199 24.53 -2.52 -29.46
N LEU A 200 24.05 -3.75 -29.67
CA LEU A 200 22.63 -4.01 -29.95
C LEU A 200 21.72 -3.34 -28.91
N ILE A 201 22.00 -3.53 -27.61
CA ILE A 201 21.14 -2.96 -26.57
C ILE A 201 21.24 -1.43 -26.53
N LYS A 202 22.43 -0.86 -26.73
CA LYS A 202 22.63 0.59 -26.77
C LYS A 202 21.92 1.26 -27.94
N GLU A 203 21.81 0.59 -29.07
CA GLU A 203 21.18 1.12 -30.29
C GLU A 203 19.65 0.93 -30.24
N GLU A 204 19.17 -0.20 -29.73
CA GLU A 204 17.75 -0.57 -29.79
C GLU A 204 16.94 -0.03 -28.59
N LEU A 205 17.49 0.04 -27.37
CA LEU A 205 16.73 0.53 -26.20
C LEU A 205 16.22 1.97 -26.36
N PRO A 206 17.03 2.93 -26.87
CA PRO A 206 16.53 4.28 -27.11
C PRO A 206 15.36 4.31 -28.10
N GLN A 207 15.36 3.43 -29.10
CA GLN A 207 14.27 3.31 -30.06
C GLN A 207 13.01 2.74 -29.39
N LEU A 208 13.17 1.71 -28.56
CA LEU A 208 12.10 1.15 -27.75
C LEU A 208 11.43 2.22 -26.87
N PHE A 209 12.22 3.04 -26.17
CA PHE A 209 11.69 4.11 -25.32
C PHE A 209 10.88 5.15 -26.11
N ARG A 210 11.27 5.44 -27.35
CA ARG A 210 10.52 6.35 -28.21
C ARG A 210 9.18 5.74 -28.64
N LEU A 211 9.20 4.49 -29.09
CA LEU A 211 8.00 3.78 -29.55
C LEU A 211 7.01 3.53 -28.41
N GLU A 212 7.51 3.20 -27.23
CA GLU A 212 6.70 3.03 -26.02
C GLU A 212 5.98 4.33 -25.65
N LYS A 213 6.68 5.48 -25.69
CA LYS A 213 6.05 6.78 -25.45
C LYS A 213 4.92 7.07 -26.44
N GLU A 214 5.14 6.78 -27.73
CA GLU A 214 4.11 6.93 -28.77
C GLU A 214 2.92 5.99 -28.55
N PHE A 215 3.15 4.82 -27.98
CA PHE A 215 2.12 3.82 -27.66
C PHE A 215 1.30 4.16 -26.40
N ILE A 216 1.92 4.64 -25.32
CA ILE A 216 1.26 4.93 -24.05
C ILE A 216 0.32 6.16 -24.13
N LEU A 217 0.66 7.14 -24.97
CA LEU A 217 -0.14 8.37 -25.14
C LEU A 217 -1.63 8.12 -25.47
N PRO A 218 -1.98 7.39 -26.55
CA PRO A 218 -3.37 7.12 -26.90
C PRO A 218 -4.06 6.20 -25.88
N LEU A 219 -3.33 5.31 -25.21
CA LEU A 219 -3.87 4.46 -24.16
C LEU A 219 -4.35 5.27 -22.97
N PHE A 220 -3.54 6.22 -22.49
CA PHE A 220 -3.89 7.06 -21.37
C PHE A 220 -5.10 7.96 -21.66
N GLN A 221 -5.13 8.60 -22.84
CA GLN A 221 -6.28 9.43 -23.25
C GLN A 221 -7.56 8.59 -23.32
N SER A 222 -7.47 7.41 -23.94
CA SER A 222 -8.62 6.50 -24.07
C SER A 222 -9.12 6.04 -22.70
N PHE A 223 -8.20 5.68 -21.79
CA PHE A 223 -8.53 5.27 -20.43
C PHE A 223 -9.23 6.38 -19.66
N TYR A 224 -8.74 7.62 -19.74
CA TYR A 224 -9.36 8.78 -19.10
C TYR A 224 -10.83 8.96 -19.53
N TYR A 225 -11.12 8.92 -20.83
CA TYR A 225 -12.49 9.05 -21.32
C TYR A 225 -13.38 7.87 -20.93
N MET A 226 -12.86 6.64 -20.94
CA MET A 226 -13.59 5.47 -20.46
C MET A 226 -13.94 5.58 -18.97
N GLN A 227 -13.00 6.03 -18.14
CA GLN A 227 -13.28 6.29 -16.72
C GLN A 227 -14.36 7.35 -16.56
N LEU A 228 -14.25 8.45 -17.30
CA LEU A 228 -15.22 9.54 -17.26
C LEU A 228 -16.63 9.07 -17.62
N ASN A 229 -16.77 8.22 -18.65
CA ASN A 229 -18.06 7.62 -19.02
C ASN A 229 -18.62 6.78 -17.86
N VAL A 230 -17.80 5.90 -17.28
CA VAL A 230 -18.21 5.09 -16.12
C VAL A 230 -18.69 5.98 -14.97
N PHE A 231 -17.97 7.05 -14.65
CA PHE A 231 -18.37 7.99 -13.60
C PHE A 231 -19.70 8.68 -13.90
N TYR A 232 -19.91 9.16 -15.13
CA TYR A 232 -21.18 9.80 -15.50
C TYR A 232 -22.35 8.82 -15.47
N THR A 233 -22.19 7.60 -15.99
CA THR A 233 -23.24 6.57 -15.94
C THR A 233 -23.57 6.19 -14.49
N LEU A 234 -22.56 6.00 -13.64
CA LEU A 234 -22.77 5.76 -12.21
C LEU A 234 -23.54 6.91 -11.56
N HIS A 235 -23.09 8.14 -11.78
CA HIS A 235 -23.69 9.33 -11.18
C HIS A 235 -25.15 9.53 -11.62
N GLU A 236 -25.41 9.46 -12.93
CA GLU A 236 -26.75 9.62 -13.50
C GLU A 236 -27.72 8.56 -12.95
N LYS A 237 -27.29 7.30 -12.91
CA LYS A 237 -28.15 6.21 -12.43
C LYS A 237 -28.38 6.29 -10.93
N MET A 238 -27.35 6.59 -10.14
CA MET A 238 -27.45 6.68 -8.68
C MET A 238 -28.27 7.90 -8.21
N GLN A 239 -28.15 9.04 -8.91
CA GLN A 239 -28.90 10.24 -8.56
C GLN A 239 -30.40 10.10 -8.85
N ASN A 240 -30.76 9.30 -9.85
CA ASN A 240 -32.15 9.05 -10.25
C ASN A 240 -32.79 7.86 -9.51
N ILE A 241 -32.14 7.33 -8.46
CA ILE A 241 -32.76 6.28 -7.64
C ILE A 241 -33.89 6.91 -6.84
N ASP A 242 -35.12 6.58 -7.24
CA ASP A 242 -36.35 6.93 -6.55
C ASP A 242 -37.11 5.65 -6.21
N ILE A 243 -36.80 5.10 -5.04
CA ILE A 243 -37.52 3.96 -4.47
C ILE A 243 -38.50 4.58 -3.48
N GLY A 244 -39.79 4.58 -3.80
CA GLY A 244 -40.85 5.29 -3.04
C GLY A 244 -41.00 4.89 -1.57
N TYR A 245 -40.21 3.91 -1.09
CA TYR A 245 -40.06 3.53 0.32
C TYR A 245 -39.20 4.52 1.14
N PHE A 246 -38.34 5.30 0.49
CA PHE A 246 -37.45 6.28 1.13
C PHE A 246 -37.93 7.70 0.85
N ASP A 247 -38.03 8.51 1.90
CA ASP A 247 -38.28 9.94 1.77
C ASP A 247 -36.95 10.67 1.53
N LEU A 248 -36.68 11.02 0.28
CA LEU A 248 -35.44 11.69 -0.12
C LEU A 248 -35.38 13.18 0.27
N THR A 249 -36.46 13.73 0.86
CA THR A 249 -36.51 15.14 1.29
C THR A 249 -35.99 15.36 2.71
N LYS A 250 -35.94 14.29 3.52
CA LYS A 250 -35.49 14.32 4.92
C LYS A 250 -34.03 13.89 5.04
N SER A 251 -33.38 14.32 6.11
CA SER A 251 -32.03 13.85 6.43
C SER A 251 -32.05 12.35 6.78
N ILE A 252 -30.91 11.67 6.56
CA ILE A 252 -30.78 10.23 6.83
C ILE A 252 -31.01 9.93 8.32
N GLU A 253 -30.46 10.76 9.21
CA GLU A 253 -30.58 10.59 10.66
C GLU A 253 -32.02 10.77 11.14
N GLU A 254 -32.70 11.83 10.67
CA GLU A 254 -34.10 12.10 11.02
C GLU A 254 -35.02 10.98 10.54
N SER A 255 -34.85 10.53 9.29
CA SER A 255 -35.63 9.42 8.72
C SER A 255 -35.41 8.11 9.49
N PHE A 256 -34.17 7.88 9.96
CA PHE A 256 -33.84 6.72 10.78
C PHE A 256 -34.49 6.80 12.16
N GLU A 257 -34.42 7.94 12.83
CA GLU A 257 -35.01 8.12 14.16
C GLU A 257 -36.53 7.99 14.13
N GLU A 258 -37.19 8.55 13.11
CA GLU A 258 -38.62 8.42 12.87
C GLU A 258 -39.03 6.97 12.65
N LYS A 259 -38.35 6.23 11.77
CA LYS A 259 -38.63 4.81 11.52
C LYS A 259 -38.25 3.91 12.71
N ARG A 260 -37.25 4.28 13.51
CA ARG A 260 -36.85 3.55 14.73
C ARG A 260 -37.88 3.69 15.84
N GLY A 261 -38.50 4.86 15.99
CA GLY A 261 -39.52 5.13 17.00
C GLY A 261 -39.12 4.67 18.41
N ASP A 262 -40.01 3.93 19.08
CA ASP A 262 -39.82 3.40 20.42
C ASP A 262 -39.27 1.96 20.46
N ILE A 263 -38.83 1.42 19.31
CA ILE A 263 -38.33 0.04 19.19
C ILE A 263 -37.20 -0.20 20.18
N GLN A 264 -36.29 0.77 20.32
CA GLN A 264 -35.17 0.67 21.26
C GLN A 264 -35.65 0.50 22.71
N GLN A 265 -36.61 1.32 23.16
CA GLN A 265 -37.16 1.24 24.52
C GLN A 265 -37.89 -0.09 24.76
N ARG A 266 -38.62 -0.58 23.74
CA ARG A 266 -39.30 -1.88 23.79
C ARG A 266 -38.32 -3.04 23.89
N VAL A 267 -37.25 -3.01 23.09
CA VAL A 267 -36.19 -4.02 23.10
C VAL A 267 -35.46 -4.04 24.45
N GLU A 268 -35.11 -2.88 24.99
CA GLU A 268 -34.52 -2.75 26.33
C GLU A 268 -35.49 -3.19 27.44
N GLY A 269 -36.79 -3.12 27.19
CA GLY A 269 -37.84 -3.64 28.05
C GLY A 269 -37.85 -5.17 28.18
N LEU A 270 -37.38 -5.89 27.16
CA LEU A 270 -37.43 -7.36 27.10
C LEU A 270 -36.59 -7.99 28.21
N ALA A 271 -37.23 -8.88 28.98
CA ALA A 271 -36.59 -9.56 30.12
C ALA A 271 -35.33 -10.36 29.72
N MET A 272 -35.29 -10.87 28.47
CA MET A 272 -34.14 -11.60 27.93
C MET A 272 -32.87 -10.74 27.85
N VAL A 273 -33.00 -9.44 27.60
CA VAL A 273 -31.89 -8.49 27.52
C VAL A 273 -31.38 -8.11 28.93
N LYS A 274 -32.22 -8.31 29.95
CA LYS A 274 -31.91 -8.02 31.37
C LYS A 274 -31.30 -9.21 32.10
N PHE A 275 -31.11 -10.36 31.44
CA PHE A 275 -30.60 -11.57 32.07
C PHE A 275 -29.10 -11.41 32.38
N LYS A 276 -28.78 -11.10 33.65
CA LYS A 276 -27.42 -11.23 34.17
C LYS A 276 -27.16 -12.71 34.43
N THR A 277 -26.26 -13.31 33.66
CA THR A 277 -25.76 -14.67 33.91
C THR A 277 -25.24 -14.76 35.34
N THR A 278 -26.01 -15.40 36.21
CA THR A 278 -25.57 -15.75 37.57
C THR A 278 -24.72 -17.02 37.44
N GLY A 279 -23.52 -16.84 36.92
CA GLY A 279 -22.52 -17.88 36.72
C GLY A 279 -21.21 -17.16 36.44
N GLY A 280 -20.27 -17.27 37.37
CA GLY A 280 -19.10 -16.39 37.50
C GLY A 280 -18.38 -16.08 36.19
N LEU A 281 -17.81 -14.86 36.12
CA LEU A 281 -16.96 -14.40 35.03
C LEU A 281 -15.94 -15.48 34.63
N ARG A 282 -16.22 -16.20 33.55
CA ARG A 282 -15.13 -16.60 32.65
C ARG A 282 -14.83 -15.35 31.83
N LYS A 283 -13.66 -14.76 32.09
CA LYS A 283 -13.13 -13.66 31.28
C LYS A 283 -13.19 -14.08 29.80
N PRO A 284 -13.94 -13.39 28.93
CA PRO A 284 -13.80 -13.61 27.51
C PRO A 284 -12.37 -13.20 27.11
N ALA A 285 -11.69 -14.04 26.34
CA ALA A 285 -10.44 -13.65 25.70
C ALA A 285 -10.70 -12.38 24.89
N ALA A 286 -9.86 -11.36 25.09
CA ALA A 286 -10.01 -10.06 24.47
C ALA A 286 -10.11 -10.18 22.93
N LEU A 287 -11.29 -9.96 22.38
CA LEU A 287 -11.47 -9.62 20.98
C LEU A 287 -10.95 -8.18 20.79
N LYS A 288 -9.89 -8.07 20.00
CA LYS A 288 -9.28 -6.80 19.56
C LYS A 288 -10.17 -6.16 18.49
N TYR A 289 -11.29 -5.57 18.86
CA TYR A 289 -11.91 -4.49 18.06
C TYR A 289 -12.96 -3.79 18.93
N GLY A 290 -12.65 -2.58 19.39
CA GLY A 290 -13.55 -1.79 20.22
C GLY A 290 -14.37 -0.86 19.35
N ASN A 291 -15.66 -1.13 19.22
CA ASN A 291 -16.69 -0.09 19.11
C ASN A 291 -17.77 -0.42 20.15
N ARG A 292 -17.77 0.33 21.25
CA ARG A 292 -18.85 0.29 22.25
C ARG A 292 -20.06 1.00 21.64
N LEU A 293 -21.08 0.26 21.26
CA LEU A 293 -22.46 0.72 21.34
C LEU A 293 -22.80 0.88 22.83
N ALA A 294 -22.70 2.10 23.35
CA ALA A 294 -23.10 2.42 24.72
C ALA A 294 -24.39 3.22 24.69
N ILE A 295 -25.51 2.54 24.88
CA ILE A 295 -26.76 3.15 25.32
C ILE A 295 -26.74 3.15 26.85
N THR A 296 -26.66 4.33 27.46
CA THR A 296 -27.10 4.56 28.84
C THR A 296 -27.48 6.02 29.01
N ASN A 297 -28.73 6.31 29.39
CA ASN A 297 -29.07 7.52 30.13
C ASN A 297 -30.08 7.17 31.21
N GLY A 298 -29.80 7.56 32.46
CA GLY A 298 -30.66 7.35 33.62
C GLY A 298 -30.68 8.61 34.48
N SER A 299 -31.89 9.15 34.68
CA SER A 299 -32.21 10.39 35.36
C SER A 299 -32.53 10.18 36.85
N ALA A 300 -31.99 11.06 37.71
CA ALA A 300 -32.50 11.35 39.05
C ALA A 300 -32.08 12.77 39.47
N GLU A 301 -33.05 13.59 39.89
CA GLU A 301 -32.96 14.99 40.38
C GLU A 301 -33.65 15.08 41.78
N PRO A 302 -33.66 16.23 42.52
CA PRO A 302 -32.77 17.40 42.54
C PRO A 302 -32.42 17.90 43.99
N GLU A 303 -31.46 18.83 44.16
CA GLU A 303 -31.65 20.08 44.94
C GLU A 303 -30.41 21.02 45.00
N ASN A 304 -30.63 22.24 44.46
CA ASN A 304 -30.21 23.58 44.93
C ASN A 304 -28.73 23.99 45.14
N ARG A 305 -28.15 24.72 44.16
CA ARG A 305 -28.09 26.23 44.16
C ARG A 305 -27.38 26.83 42.94
N ARG A 306 -28.15 27.63 42.19
CA ARG A 306 -27.85 28.90 41.45
C ARG A 306 -26.55 29.06 40.63
N LEU A 307 -26.73 28.85 39.31
CA LEU A 307 -26.47 29.73 38.14
C LEU A 307 -25.60 30.99 38.29
N THR A 308 -24.54 31.04 37.48
CA THR A 308 -24.28 32.16 36.55
C THR A 308 -23.82 31.63 35.18
N ILE A 309 -24.50 32.14 34.16
CA ILE A 309 -24.32 32.07 32.70
C ILE A 309 -22.87 32.29 32.23
N ASP A 310 -22.38 31.44 31.31
CA ASP A 310 -22.14 31.82 29.90
C ASP A 310 -21.56 30.64 29.09
N GLY A 311 -22.04 30.48 27.86
CA GLY A 311 -21.63 29.43 26.94
C GLY A 311 -20.33 29.73 26.20
N ASN A 312 -19.60 28.69 25.80
CA ASN A 312 -19.23 28.50 24.40
C ASN A 312 -18.52 27.15 24.16
N ALA A 313 -18.80 26.65 22.96
CA ALA A 313 -18.17 25.64 22.11
C ALA A 313 -16.72 25.20 22.41
N PRO A 314 -16.34 23.99 21.97
CA PRO A 314 -15.12 23.30 22.38
C PRO A 314 -13.84 23.94 21.79
N PRO A 315 -12.70 23.89 22.51
CA PRO A 315 -11.46 24.47 22.05
C PRO A 315 -10.61 23.49 21.20
N ALA A 316 -9.81 24.09 20.33
CA ALA A 316 -8.78 23.48 19.52
C ALA A 316 -7.45 23.22 20.28
N TYR A 317 -6.54 22.59 19.53
CA TYR A 317 -5.22 21.99 19.76
C TYR A 317 -4.13 22.73 20.61
N ASN A 318 -3.39 21.94 21.44
CA ASN A 318 -1.98 22.05 21.96
C ASN A 318 -1.52 23.29 22.77
N GLU A 319 -0.65 23.28 23.83
CA GLU A 319 0.53 22.48 24.25
C GLU A 319 0.93 22.67 25.77
N LYS A 320 1.42 21.59 26.44
CA LYS A 320 2.46 21.35 27.53
C LYS A 320 2.74 22.36 28.70
N PRO A 321 3.44 22.01 29.83
CA PRO A 321 4.21 20.80 30.25
C PRO A 321 3.73 20.19 31.61
N THR A 322 4.18 19.08 32.22
CA THR A 322 5.50 18.57 32.65
C THR A 322 5.38 17.08 33.10
N SER A 323 6.52 16.36 33.08
CA SER A 323 6.90 15.09 33.75
C SER A 323 6.12 14.70 35.02
N THR A 324 5.83 13.45 35.40
CA THR A 324 6.55 12.14 35.49
C THR A 324 5.45 11.20 36.05
N ASP A 325 5.30 9.90 35.82
CA ASP A 325 6.24 8.79 35.99
C ASP A 325 5.46 7.45 35.84
N VAL A 326 6.21 6.38 35.59
CA VAL A 326 5.94 4.95 35.85
C VAL A 326 5.04 4.05 34.95
N VAL A 327 5.64 2.91 34.59
CA VAL A 327 5.13 1.52 34.40
C VAL A 327 4.84 0.99 32.98
N GLN A 328 5.89 0.36 32.45
CA GLN A 328 6.01 -1.04 31.97
C GLN A 328 5.00 -1.67 30.98
N ARG A 329 5.64 -2.14 29.89
CA ARG A 329 5.29 -3.28 29.03
C ARG A 329 4.77 -4.51 29.77
N ALA A 330 3.84 -5.22 29.15
CA ALA A 330 3.91 -6.68 29.04
C ALA A 330 3.23 -7.20 27.77
N SER A 331 4.06 -7.65 26.83
CA SER A 331 3.71 -8.65 25.83
C SER A 331 3.78 -10.02 26.51
N SER A 332 2.73 -10.82 26.42
CA SER A 332 2.74 -12.23 26.86
C SER A 332 3.08 -13.14 25.67
N THR A 333 4.24 -13.78 25.80
CA THR A 333 4.80 -14.85 24.99
C THR A 333 4.08 -16.18 25.20
N GLY A 334 4.06 -17.00 24.15
CA GLY A 334 3.71 -18.41 24.22
C GLY A 334 4.83 -19.29 24.78
N SER A 335 4.37 -20.39 25.39
CA SER A 335 4.94 -21.75 25.38
C SER A 335 6.38 -21.99 25.86
N ASN A 336 6.42 -22.61 27.05
CA ASN A 336 7.50 -23.34 27.72
C ASN A 336 8.24 -24.36 26.83
N TRP A 337 9.57 -24.44 27.01
CA TRP A 337 10.34 -25.70 27.14
C TRP A 337 11.50 -25.50 28.14
N THR A 338 11.54 -26.38 29.13
CA THR A 338 12.56 -26.67 30.17
C THR A 338 13.71 -27.50 29.55
N SER A 339 14.99 -27.58 29.98
CA SER A 339 15.74 -27.34 31.23
C SER A 339 17.27 -27.42 30.99
N ALA A 340 18.07 -26.96 31.98
CA ALA A 340 19.42 -27.40 32.42
C ALA A 340 20.67 -26.47 32.26
N ALA A 341 20.78 -25.53 33.20
CA ALA A 341 21.89 -25.02 34.04
C ALA A 341 23.42 -25.23 33.79
N LYS A 342 24.19 -24.12 33.89
CA LYS A 342 25.35 -23.78 34.79
C LYS A 342 26.13 -22.57 34.20
N ALA A 343 26.70 -21.56 34.88
CA ALA A 343 26.69 -21.00 36.24
C ALA A 343 27.51 -19.67 36.26
N LYS A 344 27.25 -18.79 37.27
CA LYS A 344 28.13 -17.82 37.97
C LYS A 344 27.88 -16.29 37.87
N ALA A 345 27.36 -15.77 39.00
CA ALA A 345 27.76 -14.65 39.89
C ALA A 345 28.21 -13.26 39.37
N ALA A 346 27.69 -12.21 40.04
CA ALA A 346 27.85 -10.77 39.80
C ALA A 346 28.97 -10.08 40.64
N PRO A 347 29.44 -8.88 40.23
CA PRO A 347 30.15 -7.92 41.09
C PRO A 347 29.41 -6.56 41.28
N PRO A 348 29.88 -5.67 42.19
CA PRO A 348 29.09 -4.69 42.98
C PRO A 348 29.12 -3.23 42.41
N PRO A 349 28.50 -2.21 43.06
CA PRO A 349 27.95 -1.02 42.40
C PRO A 349 28.96 0.14 42.20
N PRO A 350 28.75 1.05 41.21
CA PRO A 350 29.61 2.21 41.01
C PRO A 350 29.08 3.52 41.68
N LYS A 351 30.04 4.40 41.99
CA LYS A 351 30.02 5.66 42.75
C LYS A 351 29.44 6.87 41.96
N PRO A 352 29.14 8.03 42.62
CA PRO A 352 28.33 9.11 42.04
C PRO A 352 29.10 10.15 41.20
N LYS A 353 28.33 10.87 40.39
CA LYS A 353 28.69 11.79 39.28
C LYS A 353 29.41 13.09 39.70
N PRO A 354 30.16 13.73 38.78
CA PRO A 354 30.23 15.17 38.65
C PRO A 354 29.45 15.67 37.40
N GLY A 355 28.81 16.83 37.55
CA GLY A 355 27.83 17.39 36.61
C GLY A 355 28.37 17.90 35.28
N ARG A 356 27.48 17.91 34.27
CA ARG A 356 27.67 18.60 32.99
C ARG A 356 26.43 19.41 32.62
N LEU A 357 26.70 20.69 32.41
CA LEU A 357 26.07 21.73 31.59
C LEU A 357 24.92 21.25 30.67
N SER A 358 23.83 22.00 30.74
CA SER A 358 22.60 21.92 29.93
C SER A 358 22.87 21.96 28.41
N ALA A 359 22.46 20.92 27.70
CA ALA A 359 22.34 20.90 26.24
C ALA A 359 20.85 21.03 25.86
N ALA A 360 20.54 22.01 25.01
CA ALA A 360 19.22 22.18 24.39
C ALA A 360 18.92 21.02 23.42
N PRO A 361 17.65 20.65 23.19
CA PRO A 361 17.29 19.63 22.20
C PRO A 361 17.66 20.10 20.79
N THR A 362 18.42 19.27 20.07
CA THR A 362 18.69 19.44 18.64
C THR A 362 17.40 19.21 17.86
N VAL A 363 16.85 20.26 17.26
CA VAL A 363 15.68 20.18 16.38
C VAL A 363 16.16 19.71 15.00
N GLU A 364 15.55 18.64 14.45
CA GLU A 364 15.82 18.18 13.08
C GLU A 364 15.27 19.22 12.09
N GLN A 365 16.10 19.68 11.16
CA GLN A 365 15.71 20.67 10.14
C GLN A 365 15.69 20.04 8.75
N VAL A 366 14.77 20.52 7.92
CA VAL A 366 14.67 20.12 6.51
C VAL A 366 14.60 21.35 5.61
N THR A 367 15.09 21.22 4.37
CA THR A 367 14.99 22.27 3.36
C THR A 367 13.95 21.90 2.32
N ALA A 368 13.05 22.83 1.99
CA ALA A 368 12.04 22.63 0.94
C ALA A 368 12.69 22.52 -0.45
N LEU A 369 12.35 21.45 -1.19
CA LEU A 369 12.79 21.21 -2.56
C LEU A 369 11.84 21.83 -3.60
N TYR A 370 10.59 22.07 -3.23
CA TYR A 370 9.54 22.61 -4.09
C TYR A 370 8.66 23.59 -3.30
N ASP A 371 7.95 24.46 -4.02
CA ASP A 371 6.91 25.32 -3.45
C ASP A 371 5.69 24.47 -3.08
N TYR A 372 5.09 24.75 -1.93
CA TYR A 372 3.86 24.09 -1.49
C TYR A 372 2.90 25.13 -0.91
N ASP A 373 1.71 25.20 -1.51
CA ASP A 373 0.60 26.03 -1.02
C ASP A 373 -0.40 25.15 -0.26
N ALA A 374 -0.70 25.53 0.98
CA ALA A 374 -1.68 24.87 1.83
C ALA A 374 -3.02 24.66 1.10
N GLN A 375 -3.52 23.44 1.13
CA GLN A 375 -4.76 23.05 0.45
C GLN A 375 -5.92 22.85 1.44
N ALA A 376 -5.60 22.57 2.71
CA ALA A 376 -6.56 22.43 3.80
C ALA A 376 -6.16 23.27 5.02
N GLU A 377 -7.13 23.50 5.91
CA GLU A 377 -6.89 24.14 7.20
C GLU A 377 -6.01 23.24 8.07
N GLY A 378 -4.82 23.72 8.43
CA GLY A 378 -3.81 22.96 9.16
C GLY A 378 -2.57 22.59 8.35
N ASP A 379 -2.55 22.87 7.05
CA ASP A 379 -1.37 22.68 6.18
C ASP A 379 -0.38 23.85 6.32
N LEU A 380 0.91 23.56 6.14
CA LEU A 380 1.98 24.55 6.18
C LEU A 380 2.42 24.94 4.76
N SER A 381 2.08 26.15 4.30
CA SER A 381 2.64 26.69 3.05
C SER A 381 4.11 27.11 3.20
N PHE A 382 4.94 26.78 2.22
CA PHE A 382 6.34 27.19 2.14
C PHE A 382 6.84 27.31 0.71
N LYS A 383 7.98 27.99 0.55
CA LYS A 383 8.66 28.10 -0.75
C LYS A 383 9.91 27.26 -0.81
N THR A 384 10.30 26.90 -2.04
CA THR A 384 11.55 26.21 -2.35
C THR A 384 12.72 26.93 -1.69
N GLY A 385 13.54 26.19 -0.95
CA GLY A 385 14.69 26.70 -0.20
C GLY A 385 14.39 27.20 1.21
N GLU A 386 13.12 27.23 1.66
CA GLU A 386 12.81 27.53 3.06
C GLU A 386 13.22 26.38 3.99
N ILE A 387 13.72 26.74 5.19
CA ILE A 387 14.10 25.79 6.23
C ILE A 387 12.91 25.58 7.17
N ILE A 388 12.55 24.32 7.37
CA ILE A 388 11.43 23.89 8.20
C ILE A 388 11.97 23.10 9.38
N ASP A 389 11.59 23.51 10.59
CA ASP A 389 11.87 22.78 11.82
C ASP A 389 10.87 21.62 11.95
N ILE A 390 11.35 20.38 12.06
CA ILE A 390 10.45 19.22 12.21
C ILE A 390 9.93 19.13 13.64
N VAL A 391 8.60 19.09 13.76
CA VAL A 391 7.87 18.89 15.01
C VAL A 391 7.51 17.42 15.18
N SER A 392 7.08 16.74 14.11
CA SER A 392 6.80 15.30 14.10
C SER A 392 6.89 14.75 12.67
N ARG A 393 7.62 13.64 12.48
CA ARG A 393 7.68 12.92 11.21
C ARG A 393 7.67 11.41 11.44
N THR A 394 7.36 10.68 10.39
CA THR A 394 7.61 9.24 10.30
C THR A 394 8.91 9.00 9.51
N ASP A 395 9.37 7.74 9.46
CA ASP A 395 10.55 7.37 8.65
C ASP A 395 10.22 7.22 7.15
N ASN A 396 8.95 7.38 6.77
CA ASN A 396 8.47 7.30 5.41
C ASN A 396 8.35 8.70 4.80
N GLN A 397 9.13 8.97 3.75
CA GLN A 397 9.12 10.26 3.04
C GLN A 397 7.83 10.52 2.25
N ASN A 398 6.98 9.50 2.01
CA ASN A 398 5.71 9.69 1.29
C ASN A 398 4.54 10.04 2.22
N GLU A 399 4.78 10.15 3.53
CA GLU A 399 3.77 10.52 4.52
C GLU A 399 3.79 12.02 4.83
N TRP A 400 2.72 12.49 5.46
CA TRP A 400 2.61 13.87 5.92
C TRP A 400 3.37 14.06 7.22
N TRP A 401 4.22 15.08 7.25
CA TRP A 401 4.99 15.48 8.41
C TRP A 401 4.45 16.79 8.97
N THR A 402 4.71 17.05 10.24
CA THR A 402 4.37 18.33 10.89
C THR A 402 5.66 19.10 11.14
N GLY A 403 5.70 20.35 10.73
CA GLY A 403 6.83 21.23 11.02
C GLY A 403 6.43 22.67 11.16
N LYS A 404 7.43 23.50 11.40
CA LYS A 404 7.26 24.89 11.80
C LYS A 404 8.25 25.78 11.07
N ILE A 405 7.76 26.92 10.58
CA ILE A 405 8.56 28.01 9.99
C ILE A 405 8.23 29.27 10.77
N GLY A 406 9.14 29.67 11.68
CA GLY A 406 8.93 30.81 12.57
C GLY A 406 7.73 30.61 13.49
N ILE A 407 6.62 31.30 13.22
CA ILE A 407 5.35 31.17 13.98
C ILE A 407 4.31 30.28 13.32
N ARG A 408 4.51 29.90 12.05
CA ARG A 408 3.56 29.09 11.27
C ARG A 408 3.88 27.62 11.49
N GLN A 409 2.89 26.82 11.87
CA GLN A 409 3.02 25.37 12.07
C GLN A 409 1.85 24.68 11.37
N GLY A 410 2.15 23.58 10.69
CA GLY A 410 1.15 22.82 9.97
C GLY A 410 1.73 21.54 9.39
N GLN A 411 0.88 20.78 8.71
CA GLN A 411 1.28 19.55 8.04
C GLN A 411 1.77 19.84 6.62
N PHE A 412 2.70 19.04 6.15
CA PHE A 412 3.18 19.09 4.78
C PHE A 412 3.67 17.72 4.29
N PRO A 413 3.69 17.48 2.97
CA PRO A 413 4.14 16.21 2.42
C PRO A 413 5.67 16.05 2.54
N GLY A 414 6.13 14.95 3.15
CA GLY A 414 7.56 14.70 3.42
C GLY A 414 8.44 14.57 2.17
N ASN A 415 7.85 14.29 1.00
CA ASN A 415 8.57 14.16 -0.28
C ASN A 415 8.88 15.51 -0.93
N TYR A 416 8.44 16.62 -0.32
CA TYR A 416 8.72 17.98 -0.78
C TYR A 416 9.93 18.61 -0.07
N VAL A 417 10.59 17.87 0.82
CA VAL A 417 11.68 18.39 1.66
C VAL A 417 12.87 17.42 1.70
N GLN A 418 14.06 17.95 2.00
CA GLN A 418 15.28 17.18 2.19
C GLN A 418 15.83 17.40 3.61
N LEU A 419 16.22 16.33 4.30
CA LEU A 419 16.81 16.42 5.64
C LEU A 419 18.18 17.10 5.59
N ASN A 420 18.34 18.16 6.38
CA ASN A 420 19.63 18.84 6.53
C ASN A 420 20.49 17.97 7.45
N SER A 421 21.55 17.37 6.91
CA SER A 421 22.49 16.50 7.65
C SER A 421 23.44 17.27 8.54
#